data_AF-U7NGW2-F1
#
_entry.id   AF-U7NGW2-F1
#
_cell.length_a   1.000
_cell.length_b   1.000
_cell.length_c   1.000
_cell.angle_alpha   90.00
_cell.angle_beta   90.00
_cell.angle_gamma   90.00
#
_symmetry.space_group_name_H-M   'P 1'
#
loop_
_entity.id
_entity.type
_entity.pdbx_description
1 polymer ?
#
loop_
_entity_poly.entity_id
_entity_poly.type
_entity_poly.pdbx_seq_one_letter_code
_entity_poly.pdbx_strand_id
1 'polypeptide(L)'
;MDIRKIDDSISVAPQIAIDDVAEIARLGFRTLVANRPDHEEYGQPAMADIEAAAKAEGLEWVYMPVESGNITDQDVERFAPMIRDAEKPVLAFCRSGTRCTVLWALSSARDHQPEEILSRARNAGYDITGLIPRLMQQAGKR
;
A
#
# COMPACT_ATOMS: atom_id res chain seq x y z
N MET A 1 11.57 10.79 0.20
CA MET A 1 10.26 10.38 0.74
C MET A 1 9.09 11.23 0.19
N ASP A 2 8.08 10.60 -0.45
CA ASP A 2 6.85 11.22 -0.99
C ASP A 2 5.62 10.44 -0.49
N ILE A 3 5.17 10.75 0.73
CA ILE A 3 4.06 10.07 1.40
C ILE A 3 2.74 10.75 1.02
N ARG A 4 1.79 9.94 0.55
CA ARG A 4 0.49 10.40 0.07
C ARG A 4 -0.60 9.69 0.85
N LYS A 5 -1.34 10.46 1.66
CA LYS A 5 -2.45 9.92 2.45
C LYS A 5 -3.63 9.58 1.54
N ILE A 6 -4.13 8.35 1.65
CA ILE A 6 -5.34 7.91 0.93
C ILE A 6 -6.56 8.12 1.83
N ASP A 7 -6.51 7.57 3.04
CA ASP A 7 -7.50 7.79 4.11
C ASP A 7 -6.85 7.60 5.50
N ASP A 8 -7.67 7.48 6.55
CA ASP A 8 -7.19 7.33 7.93
C ASP A 8 -6.60 5.95 8.21
N SER A 9 -6.84 4.95 7.36
CA SER A 9 -6.30 3.61 7.51
C SER A 9 -4.92 3.45 6.88
N ILE A 10 -4.66 4.14 5.76
CA ILE A 10 -3.45 3.92 4.96
C ILE A 10 -2.94 5.18 4.26
N SER A 11 -1.62 5.32 4.27
CA SER A 11 -0.88 6.19 3.36
C SER A 11 -0.03 5.34 2.42
N VAL A 12 0.27 5.87 1.24
CA VAL A 12 1.10 5.19 0.25
C VAL A 12 2.32 6.02 -0.15
N ALA A 13 3.38 5.37 -0.62
CA ALA A 13 4.55 6.05 -1.16
C ALA A 13 5.16 5.30 -2.38
N PRO A 14 5.90 6.02 -3.24
CA PRO A 14 6.93 5.42 -4.08
C PRO A 14 8.01 4.72 -3.25
N GLN A 15 9.00 4.14 -3.92
CA GLN A 15 10.10 3.43 -3.26
C GLN A 15 10.74 4.32 -2.17
N ILE A 16 10.78 3.80 -0.95
CA ILE A 16 11.46 4.44 0.18
C ILE A 16 12.93 4.02 0.22
N ALA A 17 13.79 4.88 0.74
CA ALA A 17 15.16 4.54 1.10
C ALA A 17 15.24 3.97 2.52
N ILE A 18 16.34 3.27 2.82
CA ILE A 18 16.62 2.78 4.18
C ILE A 18 16.68 3.97 5.17
N ASP A 19 17.32 5.07 4.75
CA ASP A 19 17.47 6.29 5.55
C ASP A 19 16.14 7.03 5.81
N ASP A 20 15.09 6.76 5.02
CA ASP A 20 13.76 7.36 5.25
C ASP A 20 13.06 6.73 6.47
N VAL A 21 13.46 5.52 6.91
CA VAL A 21 12.70 4.70 7.87
C VAL A 21 12.61 5.34 9.27
N ALA A 22 13.70 5.94 9.76
CA ALA A 22 13.68 6.64 11.04
C ALA A 22 12.72 7.84 11.04
N GLU A 23 12.66 8.57 9.91
CA GLU A 23 11.71 9.68 9.76
C GLU A 23 10.27 9.17 9.67
N ILE A 24 10.03 8.05 8.99
CA ILE A 24 8.70 7.40 8.93
C ILE A 24 8.21 7.06 10.34
N ALA A 25 9.06 6.49 11.19
CA ALA A 25 8.72 6.23 12.59
C ALA A 25 8.44 7.51 13.37
N ARG A 26 9.26 8.56 13.16
CA ARG A 26 9.07 9.87 13.81
C ARG A 26 7.76 10.56 13.40
N LEU A 27 7.29 10.34 12.18
CA LEU A 27 5.99 10.81 11.69
C LEU A 27 4.80 10.05 12.33
N GLY A 28 5.08 9.00 13.11
CA GLY A 28 4.10 8.29 13.93
C GLY A 28 3.47 7.08 13.25
N PHE A 29 3.96 6.66 12.08
CA PHE A 29 3.55 5.40 11.47
C PHE A 29 3.91 4.22 12.38
N ARG A 30 3.12 3.15 12.32
CA ARG A 30 3.29 1.95 13.16
C ARG A 30 3.60 0.71 12.34
N THR A 31 3.01 0.59 11.15
CA THR A 31 3.23 -0.55 10.25
C THR A 31 3.74 -0.08 8.89
N LEU A 32 4.81 -0.71 8.41
CA LEU A 32 5.35 -0.59 7.05
C LEU A 32 4.96 -1.80 6.21
N VAL A 33 4.33 -1.55 5.06
CA VAL A 33 3.90 -2.60 4.12
C VAL A 33 4.66 -2.47 2.80
N ALA A 34 5.44 -3.48 2.43
CA ALA A 34 6.11 -3.57 1.15
C ALA A 34 5.29 -4.38 0.15
N ASN A 35 4.73 -3.72 -0.87
CA ASN A 35 3.99 -4.36 -1.97
C ASN A 35 4.82 -4.50 -3.26
N ARG A 36 6.14 -4.44 -3.14
CA ARG A 36 7.09 -4.56 -4.25
C ARG A 36 7.93 -5.83 -4.07
N PRO A 37 7.98 -6.74 -5.07
CA PRO A 37 8.92 -7.86 -5.06
C PRO A 37 10.36 -7.36 -4.95
N ASP A 38 11.20 -8.08 -4.19
CA ASP A 38 12.62 -7.79 -4.17
C ASP A 38 13.26 -8.03 -5.55
N HIS A 39 14.37 -7.34 -5.82
CA HIS A 39 15.14 -7.44 -7.06
C HIS A 39 14.35 -7.17 -8.36
N GLU A 40 13.30 -6.34 -8.32
CA GLU A 40 12.50 -5.94 -9.49
C GLU A 40 13.30 -5.04 -10.45
N GLU A 41 14.23 -4.22 -9.94
CA GLU A 41 15.12 -3.39 -10.78
C GLU A 41 16.53 -3.23 -10.20
N TYR A 42 17.49 -2.88 -11.06
CA TYR A 42 18.85 -2.53 -10.62
C TYR A 42 18.83 -1.28 -9.73
N GLY A 43 19.50 -1.36 -8.58
CA GLY A 43 19.54 -0.27 -7.61
C GLY A 43 18.34 -0.23 -6.65
N GLN A 44 17.41 -1.17 -6.74
CA GLN A 44 16.40 -1.37 -5.69
C GLN A 44 17.08 -1.74 -4.36
N PRO A 45 16.78 -1.03 -3.26
CA PRO A 45 17.21 -1.45 -1.93
C PRO A 45 16.64 -2.82 -1.59
N ALA A 46 17.46 -3.70 -0.99
CA ALA A 46 16.99 -5.02 -0.57
C ALA A 46 15.88 -4.87 0.48
N MET A 47 14.82 -5.66 0.35
CA MET A 47 13.69 -5.57 1.29
C MET A 47 14.12 -5.94 2.71
N ALA A 48 15.11 -6.84 2.84
CA ALA A 48 15.70 -7.22 4.12
C ALA A 48 16.39 -6.04 4.85
N ASP A 49 17.00 -5.11 4.12
CA ASP A 49 17.67 -3.96 4.74
C ASP A 49 16.64 -2.94 5.25
N ILE A 50 15.57 -2.73 4.49
CA ILE A 50 14.44 -1.88 4.91
C ILE A 50 13.72 -2.52 6.11
N GLU A 51 13.52 -3.83 6.09
CA GLU A 51 12.93 -4.58 7.22
C GLU A 51 13.77 -4.44 8.49
N ALA A 52 15.09 -4.56 8.38
CA ALA A 52 16.00 -4.40 9.52
C ALA A 52 15.90 -2.99 10.12
N ALA A 53 15.88 -1.95 9.28
CA ALA A 53 15.69 -0.58 9.71
C ALA A 53 14.31 -0.36 10.34
N ALA A 54 13.24 -0.95 9.78
CA ALA A 54 11.88 -0.84 10.31
C ALA A 54 11.81 -1.40 11.74
N LYS A 55 12.36 -2.60 11.94
CA LYS A 55 12.41 -3.25 13.25
C LYS A 55 13.25 -2.48 14.26
N ALA A 56 14.37 -1.88 13.83
CA ALA A 56 15.22 -1.07 14.70
C ALA A 56 14.47 0.17 15.25
N GLU A 57 13.55 0.73 14.47
CA GLU A 57 12.70 1.87 14.86
C GLU A 57 11.38 1.44 15.52
N GLY A 58 11.18 0.14 15.75
CA GLY A 58 9.98 -0.40 16.39
C GLY A 58 8.73 -0.39 15.51
N LEU A 59 8.90 -0.32 14.18
CA LEU A 59 7.82 -0.46 13.21
C LEU A 59 7.50 -1.94 12.97
N GLU A 60 6.22 -2.27 12.90
CA GLU A 60 5.79 -3.55 12.35
C GLU A 60 6.14 -3.60 10.85
N TRP A 61 6.69 -4.73 10.40
CA TRP A 61 7.07 -4.93 9.02
C TRP A 61 6.19 -6.01 8.38
N VAL A 62 5.62 -5.68 7.22
CA VAL A 62 4.81 -6.60 6.43
C VAL A 62 5.32 -6.64 5.00
N TYR A 63 5.81 -7.80 4.57
CA TYR A 63 6.20 -8.05 3.18
C TYR A 63 5.09 -8.81 2.45
N MET A 64 4.37 -8.12 1.57
CA MET A 64 3.29 -8.67 0.76
C MET A 64 3.44 -8.21 -0.70
N PRO A 65 4.45 -8.73 -1.42
CA PRO A 65 4.72 -8.31 -2.78
C PRO A 65 3.60 -8.76 -3.72
N VAL A 66 3.29 -7.91 -4.71
CA VAL A 66 2.39 -8.24 -5.82
C VAL A 66 3.02 -7.86 -7.15
N GLU A 67 2.68 -8.60 -8.19
CA GLU A 67 3.14 -8.32 -9.55
C GLU A 67 2.50 -7.03 -10.07
N SER A 68 3.34 -6.17 -10.67
CA SER A 68 2.86 -4.92 -11.26
C SER A 68 1.93 -5.22 -12.44
N GLY A 69 0.73 -4.64 -12.42
CA GLY A 69 -0.28 -4.85 -13.49
C GLY A 69 -1.06 -6.16 -13.40
N ASN A 70 -0.72 -7.06 -12.47
CA ASN A 70 -1.36 -8.37 -12.30
C ASN A 70 -1.79 -8.59 -10.84
N ILE A 71 -2.51 -7.61 -10.27
CA ILE A 71 -3.08 -7.75 -8.91
C ILE A 71 -4.31 -8.66 -8.99
N THR A 72 -4.25 -9.82 -8.36
CA THR A 72 -5.31 -10.83 -8.40
C THR A 72 -6.38 -10.58 -7.33
N ASP A 73 -7.53 -11.25 -7.44
CA ASP A 73 -8.54 -11.21 -6.37
C ASP A 73 -8.01 -11.86 -5.07
N GLN A 74 -7.12 -12.87 -5.18
CA GLN A 74 -6.49 -13.48 -4.00
C GLN A 74 -5.59 -12.49 -3.26
N ASP A 75 -4.90 -11.61 -3.98
CA ASP A 75 -4.11 -10.54 -3.36
C ASP A 75 -5.02 -9.56 -2.60
N VAL A 76 -6.17 -9.23 -3.17
CA VAL A 76 -7.16 -8.36 -2.49
C VAL A 76 -7.70 -9.01 -1.20
N GLU A 77 -8.04 -10.30 -1.24
CA GLU A 77 -8.53 -11.04 -0.07
C GLU A 77 -7.47 -11.18 1.03
N ARG A 78 -6.18 -11.21 0.67
CA ARG A 78 -5.08 -11.22 1.65
C ARG A 78 -4.83 -9.82 2.23
N PHE A 79 -4.92 -8.79 1.40
CA PHE A 79 -4.59 -7.41 1.77
C PHE A 79 -5.63 -6.80 2.72
N ALA A 80 -6.93 -7.04 2.48
CA ALA A 80 -8.01 -6.46 3.27
C ALA A 80 -7.92 -6.77 4.79
N PRO A 81 -7.83 -8.04 5.25
CA PRO A 81 -7.69 -8.32 6.67
C PRO A 81 -6.34 -7.85 7.22
N MET A 82 -5.26 -7.94 6.43
CA MET A 82 -3.93 -7.47 6.82
C MET A 82 -3.92 -5.98 7.20
N ILE A 83 -4.49 -5.09 6.37
CA ILE A 83 -4.57 -3.66 6.69
C ILE A 83 -5.56 -3.37 7.82
N ARG A 84 -6.67 -4.11 7.87
CA ARG A 84 -7.67 -3.95 8.94
C ARG A 84 -7.04 -4.23 10.31
N ASP A 85 -6.26 -5.30 10.42
CA ASP A 85 -5.72 -5.80 11.68
C ASP A 85 -4.36 -5.19 12.05
N ALA A 86 -3.65 -4.57 11.10
CA ALA A 86 -2.39 -3.87 11.32
C ALA A 86 -2.50 -2.67 12.29
N GLU A 87 -1.40 -2.39 12.98
CA GLU A 87 -1.26 -1.19 13.80
C GLU A 87 -1.25 0.07 12.94
N LYS A 88 -2.13 1.02 13.28
CA LYS A 88 -2.29 2.26 12.50
C LYS A 88 -1.49 3.40 13.15
N PRO A 89 -1.01 4.37 12.36
CA PRO A 89 -1.16 4.51 10.91
C PRO A 89 -0.26 3.56 10.10
N VAL A 90 -0.79 3.06 8.97
CA VAL A 90 -0.05 2.21 8.03
C VAL A 90 0.56 3.04 6.90
N LEU A 91 1.80 2.77 6.55
CA LEU A 91 2.44 3.25 5.32
C LEU A 91 2.78 2.06 4.41
N ALA A 92 2.14 2.00 3.25
CA ALA A 92 2.45 1.02 2.22
C ALA A 92 3.29 1.63 1.11
N PHE A 93 4.28 0.89 0.59
CA PHE A 93 5.08 1.36 -0.53
C PHE A 93 5.29 0.27 -1.58
N CYS A 94 5.57 0.73 -2.80
CA CYS A 94 6.09 -0.13 -3.84
C CYS A 94 7.06 0.68 -4.72
N ARG A 95 7.16 0.42 -6.03
CA ARG A 95 7.97 1.28 -6.93
C ARG A 95 7.43 2.72 -7.03
N SER A 96 6.13 2.88 -7.33
CA SER A 96 5.48 4.18 -7.56
C SER A 96 4.34 4.50 -6.58
N GLY A 97 4.03 3.57 -5.67
CA GLY A 97 2.82 3.59 -4.82
C GLY A 97 1.55 3.05 -5.51
N THR A 98 1.55 2.85 -6.83
CA THR A 98 0.36 2.41 -7.57
C THR A 98 -0.17 1.05 -7.12
N ARG A 99 0.70 0.06 -6.83
CA ARG A 99 0.24 -1.27 -6.37
C ARG A 99 -0.54 -1.18 -5.05
N CYS A 100 -0.02 -0.40 -4.11
CA CYS A 100 -0.63 -0.14 -2.82
C CYS A 100 -2.01 0.51 -3.00
N THR A 101 -2.10 1.55 -3.85
CA THR A 101 -3.37 2.21 -4.14
C THR A 101 -4.38 1.26 -4.79
N VAL A 102 -3.96 0.40 -5.71
CA VAL A 102 -4.87 -0.57 -6.36
C VAL A 102 -5.36 -1.63 -5.37
N LEU A 103 -4.48 -2.17 -4.52
CA LEU A 103 -4.85 -3.12 -3.47
C LEU A 103 -5.86 -2.51 -2.49
N TRP A 104 -5.59 -1.29 -2.02
CA TRP A 104 -6.51 -0.54 -1.17
C TRP A 104 -7.85 -0.28 -1.87
N ALA A 105 -7.84 0.17 -3.12
CA ALA A 105 -9.06 0.52 -3.84
C ALA A 105 -9.96 -0.71 -4.04
N LEU A 106 -9.39 -1.85 -4.45
CA LEU A 106 -10.13 -3.09 -4.67
C LEU A 106 -10.64 -3.70 -3.37
N SER A 107 -9.89 -3.61 -2.27
CA SER A 107 -10.34 -4.08 -0.96
C SER A 107 -11.44 -3.19 -0.38
N SER A 108 -11.34 -1.87 -0.57
CA SER A 108 -12.31 -0.88 -0.08
C SER A 108 -13.66 -0.91 -0.80
N ALA A 109 -13.74 -1.51 -2.00
CA ALA A 109 -14.97 -1.56 -2.81
C ALA A 109 -16.15 -2.27 -2.12
N ARG A 110 -15.87 -3.11 -1.11
CA ARG A 110 -16.90 -3.78 -0.31
C ARG A 110 -17.59 -2.83 0.68
N ASP A 111 -16.90 -1.80 1.12
CA ASP A 111 -17.41 -0.91 2.17
C ASP A 111 -17.76 0.49 1.62
N HIS A 112 -17.13 0.89 0.51
CA HIS A 112 -17.25 2.22 -0.08
C HIS A 112 -17.81 2.20 -1.50
N GLN A 113 -18.41 3.31 -1.93
CA GLN A 113 -18.86 3.47 -3.32
C GLN A 113 -17.66 3.70 -4.24
N PRO A 114 -17.67 3.21 -5.49
CA PRO A 114 -16.57 3.40 -6.43
C PRO A 114 -16.16 4.87 -6.61
N GLU A 115 -17.11 5.80 -6.64
CA GLU A 115 -16.86 7.24 -6.80
C GLU A 115 -16.03 7.80 -5.65
N GLU A 116 -16.31 7.36 -4.42
CA GLU A 116 -15.56 7.75 -3.22
C GLU A 116 -14.12 7.22 -3.29
N ILE A 117 -13.95 5.95 -3.69
CA ILE A 117 -12.65 5.31 -3.82
C ILE A 117 -11.78 6.02 -4.86
N LEU A 118 -12.35 6.31 -6.03
CA LEU A 118 -11.68 7.05 -7.11
C LEU A 118 -11.26 8.45 -6.65
N SER A 119 -12.13 9.14 -5.91
CA SER A 119 -11.85 10.48 -5.37
C SER A 119 -10.66 10.47 -4.41
N ARG A 120 -10.65 9.55 -3.43
CA ARG A 120 -9.54 9.41 -2.47
C ARG A 120 -8.21 9.05 -3.16
N ALA A 121 -8.23 8.11 -4.11
CA ALA A 121 -7.05 7.76 -4.89
C ALA A 121 -6.51 8.95 -5.71
N ARG A 122 -7.41 9.70 -6.37
CA ARG A 122 -7.04 10.90 -7.14
C ARG A 122 -6.46 11.99 -6.25
N ASN A 123 -7.00 12.20 -5.06
CA ASN A 123 -6.46 13.17 -4.09
C ASN A 123 -5.04 12.80 -3.62
N ALA A 124 -4.72 11.50 -3.57
CA ALA A 124 -3.36 11.01 -3.35
C ALA A 124 -2.50 10.96 -4.64
N GLY A 125 -2.98 11.52 -5.76
CA GLY A 125 -2.22 11.60 -7.01
C GLY A 125 -2.20 10.32 -7.84
N TYR A 126 -3.18 9.43 -7.69
CA TYR A 126 -3.29 8.19 -8.47
C TYR A 126 -4.57 8.16 -9.30
N ASP A 127 -4.41 8.03 -10.62
CA ASP A 127 -5.53 7.74 -11.51
C ASP A 127 -5.74 6.23 -11.62
N ILE A 128 -6.85 5.76 -11.08
CA ILE A 128 -7.28 4.35 -11.13
C ILE A 128 -8.64 4.20 -11.83
N THR A 129 -9.03 5.17 -12.67
CA THR A 129 -10.33 5.16 -13.39
C THR A 129 -10.49 3.89 -14.24
N GLY A 130 -9.38 3.35 -14.78
CA GLY A 130 -9.40 2.08 -15.52
C GLY A 130 -9.80 0.85 -14.69
N LEU A 131 -9.87 0.95 -13.36
CA LEU A 131 -10.29 -0.13 -12.47
C LEU A 131 -11.78 -0.16 -12.17
N ILE A 132 -12.59 0.79 -12.67
CA ILE A 132 -14.04 0.84 -12.42
C ILE A 132 -14.72 -0.53 -12.58
N PRO A 133 -14.52 -1.30 -13.67
CA PRO A 133 -15.15 -2.61 -13.80
C PRO A 133 -14.81 -3.59 -12.66
N ARG A 134 -13.56 -3.57 -12.18
CA ARG A 134 -13.12 -4.41 -11.06
C ARG A 134 -13.60 -3.91 -9.71
N LEU A 135 -13.70 -2.60 -9.51
CA LEU A 135 -14.31 -2.03 -8.31
C LEU A 135 -15.78 -2.46 -8.19
N MET A 136 -16.53 -2.39 -9.29
CA MET A 136 -17.93 -2.86 -9.31
C MET A 136 -18.03 -4.37 -9.04
N GLN A 137 -17.12 -5.17 -9.60
CA GLN A 137 -17.07 -6.60 -9.32
C GLN A 137 -16.82 -6.90 -7.84
N GLN A 138 -15.87 -6.18 -7.21
CA GLN A 138 -15.56 -6.34 -5.79
C GLN A 138 -16.70 -5.85 -4.88
N ALA A 139 -17.39 -4.77 -5.27
CA ALA A 139 -18.55 -4.26 -4.53
C ALA A 139 -19.73 -5.25 -4.50
N GLY A 140 -19.84 -6.13 -5.50
CA GLY A 140 -20.84 -7.21 -5.52
C GLY A 140 -20.51 -8.42 -4.64
N LYS A 141 -19.32 -8.49 -4.03
CA LYS A 141 -18.87 -9.58 -3.15
C LYS A 141 -19.10 -9.30 -1.65
N ARG A 142 -19.95 -8.32 -1.34
CA ARG A 142 -20.34 -7.96 0.03
C ARG A 142 -21.04 -9.11 0.75
#